data_AF-A0A5C8S8H9-F1
#
_entry.id   AF-A0A5C8S8H9-F1
#
_cell.length_a   1.000
_cell.length_b   1.000
_cell.length_c   1.000
_cell.angle_alpha   90.00
_cell.angle_beta   90.00
_cell.angle_gamma   90.00
#
_symmetry.space_group_name_H-M   'P 1'
#
loop_
_entity.id
_entity.type
_entity.pdbx_description
1 polymer ?
#
loop_
_entity_poly.entity_id
_entity_poly.type
_entity_poly.pdbx_seq_one_letter_code
_entity_poly.pdbx_strand_id
1 'polypeptide(L)' 'MIRTVLSTFKDKEKRARLKEHLEFFIGNEFSDEELRKLWWSSSADFVFYDGAELRAFLKRVRDRL' A
#
# COMPACT_ATOMS: atom_id res chain seq x y z
N MET A 1 3.29 -6.91 -13.15
CA MET A 1 3.05 -5.57 -12.60
C MET A 1 3.68 -5.36 -11.22
N ILE A 2 3.23 -6.01 -10.13
CA ILE A 2 3.83 -5.79 -8.78
C ILE A 2 5.32 -6.14 -8.70
N ARG A 3 5.77 -7.23 -9.37
CA ARG A 3 7.19 -7.63 -9.38
C ARG A 3 8.12 -6.53 -9.93
N THR A 4 7.66 -5.72 -10.88
CA THR A 4 8.49 -4.68 -11.51
C THR A 4 8.66 -3.46 -10.60
N VAL A 5 7.59 -3.04 -9.92
CA VAL A 5 7.65 -1.94 -8.93
C VAL A 5 8.44 -2.35 -7.68
N LEU A 6 8.34 -3.62 -7.27
CA LEU A 6 9.14 -4.13 -6.15
C LEU A 6 10.62 -4.37 -6.53
N SER A 7 10.94 -4.48 -7.83
CA SER A 7 12.31 -4.71 -8.31
C SER A 7 13.22 -3.48 -8.20
N THR A 8 12.66 -2.27 -8.08
CA THR A 8 13.41 -1.04 -7.76
C THR A 8 13.82 -0.98 -6.28
N PHE A 9 13.19 -1.75 -5.41
CA PHE A 9 13.55 -1.86 -3.99
C PHE A 9 14.52 -3.03 -3.74
N LYS A 10 15.64 -3.10 -4.46
CA LYS A 10 16.70 -4.10 -4.17
C LYS A 10 17.36 -3.91 -2.80
N ASP A 11 17.19 -2.72 -2.25
CA ASP A 11 17.73 -2.29 -0.96
C ASP A 11 16.84 -2.78 0.20
N LYS A 12 17.44 -3.56 1.11
CA LYS A 12 16.75 -4.14 2.27
C LYS A 12 16.20 -3.08 3.22
N GLU A 13 16.88 -1.96 3.43
CA GLU A 13 16.40 -0.89 4.31
C GLU A 13 15.17 -0.21 3.71
N LYS A 14 15.17 0.03 2.40
CA LYS A 14 14.01 0.65 1.73
C LYS A 14 12.78 -0.27 1.77
N ARG A 15 12.97 -1.58 1.64
CA ARG A 15 11.88 -2.57 1.81
C ARG A 15 11.35 -2.58 3.24
N ALA A 16 12.23 -2.52 4.24
CA ALA A 16 11.84 -2.47 5.65
C ALA A 16 11.00 -1.20 5.96
N ARG A 17 11.48 -0.02 5.55
CA ARG A 17 10.74 1.24 5.74
C ARG A 17 9.38 1.24 5.02
N LEU A 18 9.33 0.70 3.80
CA LEU A 18 8.07 0.59 3.07
C LEU A 18 7.11 -0.39 3.75
N LYS A 19 7.61 -1.49 4.30
CA LYS A 19 6.81 -2.45 5.07
C LYS A 19 6.21 -1.79 6.31
N GLU A 20 7.00 -1.06 7.10
CA GLU A 20 6.53 -0.31 8.26
C GLU A 20 5.47 0.73 7.88
N HIS A 21 5.70 1.46 6.78
CA HIS A 21 4.74 2.45 6.30
C HIS A 21 3.42 1.83 5.84
N LEU A 22 3.48 0.66 5.19
CA LEU A 22 2.27 -0.09 4.82
C LEU A 22 1.55 -0.65 6.06
N GLU A 23 2.28 -1.11 7.08
CA GLU A 23 1.68 -1.58 8.34
C GLU A 23 0.91 -0.47 9.06
N PHE A 24 1.43 0.75 9.05
CA PHE A 24 0.73 1.92 9.57
C PHE A 24 -0.63 2.14 8.89
N PHE A 25 -0.67 2.14 7.55
CA PHE A 25 -1.94 2.34 6.82
C PHE A 25 -2.89 1.14 6.87
N ILE A 26 -2.36 -0.09 6.91
CA ILE A 26 -3.16 -1.32 6.99
C ILE A 26 -3.71 -1.56 8.40
N GLY A 27 -3.14 -0.92 9.41
CA GLY A 27 -3.59 -0.98 10.79
C GLY A 27 -5.02 -0.46 10.98
N ASN A 28 -5.53 -0.65 12.20
CA ASN A 28 -6.87 -0.20 12.60
C ASN A 28 -6.99 1.33 12.75
N GLU A 29 -5.92 2.08 12.45
CA GLU A 29 -5.87 3.53 12.60
C GLU A 29 -6.66 4.27 11.49
N PHE A 30 -6.84 3.64 10.33
CA PHE A 30 -7.64 4.16 9.23
C PHE A 30 -8.79 3.21 8.95
N SER A 31 -10.01 3.74 8.82
CA SER A 31 -11.12 3.01 8.21
C SER A 31 -10.88 2.81 6.70
N ASP A 32 -11.62 1.88 6.10
CA ASP A 32 -11.52 1.62 4.65
C ASP A 32 -11.88 2.87 3.81
N GLU A 33 -12.82 3.69 4.30
CA GLU A 33 -13.20 4.93 3.63
C GLU A 33 -12.10 6.00 3.71
N GLU A 34 -11.45 6.14 4.87
CA GLU A 34 -10.32 7.07 5.05
C GLU A 34 -9.11 6.65 4.21
N LEU A 35 -8.80 5.36 4.21
CA LEU A 35 -7.76 4.78 3.37
C LEU A 35 -8.02 5.08 1.89
N ARG A 36 -9.27 4.94 1.44
CA ARG A 36 -9.68 5.26 0.08
C ARG A 36 -9.53 6.75 -0.23
N LYS A 37 -9.97 7.64 0.66
CA LYS A 37 -9.84 9.10 0.50
C LYS A 37 -8.37 9.52 0.40
N LEU A 38 -7.51 8.98 1.26
CA LEU A 38 -6.06 9.20 1.21
C LEU A 38 -5.47 8.74 -0.12
N TRP A 39 -5.84 7.53 -0.58
CA TRP A 39 -5.38 7.01 -1.86
C TRP A 39 -5.80 7.90 -3.03
N TRP A 40 -7.05 8.38 -3.04
CA TRP A 40 -7.57 9.28 -4.08
C TRP A 40 -6.95 10.67 -4.04
N SER A 41 -6.49 11.11 -2.87
CA SER A 41 -5.74 12.37 -2.74
C SER A 41 -4.32 12.28 -3.31
N SER A 42 -3.83 11.08 -3.59
CA SER A 42 -2.51 10.85 -4.18
C SER A 42 -2.55 10.89 -5.71
N SER A 43 -1.40 11.12 -6.35
CA SER A 43 -1.24 11.04 -7.80
C SER A 43 -1.23 9.59 -8.34
N ALA A 44 -2.02 8.70 -7.74
CA ALA A 44 -2.09 7.30 -8.16
C ALA A 44 -2.80 7.15 -9.51
N ASP A 45 -2.16 6.45 -10.45
CA ASP A 45 -2.76 6.15 -11.76
C ASP A 45 -3.91 5.12 -11.68
N PHE A 46 -3.95 4.34 -10.60
CA PHE A 46 -4.96 3.32 -10.36
C PHE A 46 -5.87 3.72 -9.21
N VAL A 47 -7.17 3.71 -9.44
CA VAL A 47 -8.18 4.07 -8.44
C VAL A 47 -8.87 2.81 -7.93
N PHE A 48 -8.97 2.68 -6.61
CA PHE A 48 -9.81 1.67 -5.96
C PHE A 48 -11.13 2.31 -5.53
N TYR A 49 -12.26 1.78 -6.00
CA TYR A 49 -13.59 2.26 -5.63
C TYR A 49 -14.02 1.75 -4.25
N ASP A 50 -13.56 0.56 -3.87
CA ASP A 50 -13.77 -0.03 -2.55
C ASP A 50 -12.48 0.07 -1.70
N GLY A 51 -12.61 0.61 -0.49
CA GLY A 51 -11.54 0.73 0.47
C GLY A 51 -11.08 -0.63 1.04
N ALA A 52 -11.99 -1.62 1.10
CA ALA A 52 -11.64 -2.97 1.54
C ALA A 52 -10.74 -3.67 0.51
N GLU A 53 -11.01 -3.50 -0.78
CA GLU A 53 -10.16 -3.99 -1.87
C GLU A 53 -8.80 -3.31 -1.87
N LEU A 54 -8.75 -1.99 -1.64
CA LEU A 54 -7.50 -1.25 -1.47
C LEU A 54 -6.70 -1.81 -0.30
N ARG A 55 -7.32 -2.02 0.86
CA ARG A 55 -6.64 -2.60 2.03
C ARG A 55 -6.11 -4.00 1.73
N ALA A 56 -6.89 -4.83 1.05
CA ALA A 56 -6.46 -6.16 0.63
C ALA A 56 -5.26 -6.09 -0.34
N PHE A 57 -5.25 -5.13 -1.26
CA PHE A 57 -4.13 -4.88 -2.16
C PHE A 57 -2.86 -4.48 -1.39
N LEU A 58 -2.96 -3.50 -0.48
CA LEU A 58 -1.82 -3.05 0.32
C LEU A 58 -1.24 -4.19 1.17
N LYS A 59 -2.09 -5.05 1.75
CA LYS A 59 -1.68 -6.28 2.46
C LYS A 59 -0.85 -7.20 1.55
N ARG A 60 -1.33 -7.46 0.32
CA ARG A 60 -0.59 -8.31 -0.64
C ARG A 60 0.74 -7.70 -1.08
N VAL A 61 0.85 -6.37 -1.15
CA VAL A 61 2.11 -5.67 -1.45
C VAL A 61 3.08 -5.84 -0.29
N ARG A 62 2.62 -5.60 0.95
CA ARG A 62 3.41 -5.82 2.18
C ARG A 62 3.93 -7.25 2.29
N ASP A 63 3.10 -8.25 2.03
CA ASP A 63 3.48 -9.66 2.15
C ASP A 63 4.49 -10.11 1.07
N ARG A 64 4.71 -9.29 0.04
CA ARG A 64 5.67 -9.55 -1.05
C ARG A 64 6.95 -8.71 -0.96
N LEU A 65 6.98 -7.73 -0.06
CA LEU A 65 8.17 -6.95 0.29
C LEU A 65 9.08 -7.75 1.21
#